data_AF-A0A1I0NTP8-F1
#
_entry.id   AF-A0A1I0NTP8-F1
#
_cell.length_a   1.000
_cell.length_b   1.000
_cell.length_c   1.000
_cell.angle_alpha   90.00
_cell.angle_beta   90.00
_cell.angle_gamma   90.00
#
_symmetry.space_group_name_H-M   'P 1'
#
loop_
_entity.id
_entity.type
_entity.pdbx_description
1 polymer ?
#
loop_
_entity_poly.entity_id
_entity_poly.type
_entity_poly.pdbx_seq_one_letter_code
_entity_poly.pdbx_strand_id
1 'polypeptide(L)'
;MNKKTITVIGILAIAAITAGYMYLGGLNKIDYSVENISDYNLVGEHFQGNGDDTKIEEAFIRARGYVEDGTLNGVLTLVHYNDTTLVDKEIKLFIGVALNKGTANLPDGYQRLTIPAKRAMRATIEAHNVVMPSPETIEDNLIEKAAEYGFKLQDFTIEQYISEQQLIIDMPAK
;
A
#
# COMPACT_ATOMS: atom_id res chain seq x y z
N MET A 1 16.11 30.58 32.53
CA MET A 1 16.73 29.31 32.12
C MET A 1 18.09 29.62 31.51
N ASN A 2 19.18 28.95 31.92
CA ASN A 2 20.52 29.28 31.45
C ASN A 2 20.71 28.80 30.00
N LYS A 3 21.48 29.52 29.17
CA LYS A 3 21.72 29.15 27.77
C LYS A 3 22.18 27.69 27.62
N LYS A 4 23.04 27.23 28.54
CA LYS A 4 23.51 25.84 28.59
C LYS A 4 22.38 24.82 28.76
N THR A 5 21.40 25.11 29.62
CA THR A 5 20.25 24.23 29.86
C THR A 5 19.35 24.16 28.62
N ILE A 6 19.13 25.29 27.94
CA ILE A 6 18.36 25.34 26.68
C ILE A 6 19.05 24.49 25.60
N THR A 7 20.38 24.63 25.45
CA THR A 7 21.14 23.84 24.47
C THR A 7 21.08 22.34 24.77
N VAL A 8 21.23 21.93 26.03
CA VAL A 8 21.15 20.51 26.42
C VAL A 8 19.75 19.93 26.15
N ILE A 9 18.69 20.66 26.50
CA ILE A 9 17.32 20.25 26.21
C ILE A 9 17.08 20.14 24.70
N GLY A 10 17.56 21.10 23.91
CA GLY A 10 17.44 21.08 22.45
C GLY A 10 18.13 19.87 21.83
N ILE A 11 19.35 19.53 22.27
CA ILE A 11 20.08 18.36 21.78
C ILE A 11 19.36 17.06 22.17
N LEU A 12 18.87 16.95 23.40
CA LEU A 12 18.11 15.77 23.85
C LEU A 12 16.80 15.60 23.07
N ALA A 13 16.10 16.70 22.78
CA ALA A 13 14.89 16.66 21.96
C ALA A 13 15.18 16.18 20.54
N ILE A 14 16.23 16.70 19.90
CA ILE A 14 16.64 16.25 18.55
C ILE A 14 17.03 14.78 18.58
N ALA A 15 17.82 14.34 19.56
CA ALA A 15 18.22 12.94 19.69
C ALA A 15 17.03 12.00 19.87
N ALA A 16 16.03 12.39 20.68
CA ALA A 16 14.80 11.61 20.87
C ALA A 16 13.96 11.53 19.59
N ILE A 17 13.82 12.64 18.85
CA ILE A 17 13.10 12.66 17.57
C ILE A 17 13.81 11.77 16.55
N THR A 18 15.13 11.90 16.41
CA THR A 18 15.92 11.07 15.48
C THR A 18 15.84 9.59 15.85
N ALA A 19 15.94 9.25 17.14
CA ALA A 19 15.79 7.88 17.60
C ALA A 19 14.39 7.32 17.30
N GLY A 20 13.34 8.11 17.49
CA GLY A 20 11.96 7.74 17.13
C GLY A 20 11.78 7.51 15.62
N TYR A 21 12.31 8.41 14.79
CA TYR A 21 12.26 8.27 13.32
C TYR A 21 13.00 7.00 12.84
N MET A 22 14.19 6.73 13.39
CA MET A 22 14.94 5.51 13.09
C MET A 22 14.21 4.26 13.56
N TYR A 23 13.61 4.29 14.76
CA TYR A 23 12.86 3.16 15.32
C TYR A 23 11.64 2.80 14.49
N LEU A 24 10.95 3.79 13.91
CA LEU A 24 9.81 3.57 13.01
C LEU A 24 10.23 3.06 11.61
N GLY A 25 11.52 2.98 11.33
CA GLY A 25 12.05 2.58 10.03
C GLY A 25 12.16 3.72 9.03
N GLY A 26 12.23 4.98 9.47
CA GLY A 26 12.33 6.14 8.56
C GLY A 26 13.62 6.17 7.71
N LEU A 27 14.64 5.40 8.10
CA LEU A 27 15.85 5.20 7.30
C LEU A 27 15.83 3.90 6.48
N ASN A 28 14.77 3.09 6.59
CA ASN A 28 14.68 1.85 5.86
C ASN A 28 14.51 2.16 4.38
N LYS A 29 15.33 1.51 3.55
CA LYS A 29 15.29 1.70 2.11
C LYS A 29 14.07 0.97 1.57
N ILE A 30 13.27 1.67 0.78
CA ILE A 30 12.32 1.02 -0.11
C ILE A 30 13.12 0.28 -1.15
N ASP A 31 12.92 -1.03 -1.23
CA ASP A 31 13.54 -1.85 -2.27
C ASP A 31 12.66 -1.87 -3.50
N TYR A 32 13.26 -1.63 -4.67
CA TYR A 32 12.57 -1.55 -5.94
C TYR A 32 13.07 -2.65 -6.88
N SER A 33 12.21 -3.59 -7.22
CA SER A 33 12.56 -4.77 -8.03
C SER A 33 11.58 -5.05 -9.16
N VAL A 34 12.05 -5.78 -10.17
CA VAL A 34 11.20 -6.35 -11.22
C VAL A 34 10.83 -7.76 -10.82
N GLU A 35 9.54 -8.01 -10.61
CA GLU A 35 9.04 -9.29 -10.13
C GLU A 35 8.27 -10.04 -11.22
N ASN A 36 8.51 -11.35 -11.33
CA ASN A 36 7.62 -12.23 -12.09
C ASN A 36 6.47 -12.63 -11.18
N ILE A 37 5.25 -12.30 -11.60
CA ILE A 37 4.04 -12.47 -10.81
C ILE A 37 3.01 -13.28 -11.60
N SER A 38 2.02 -13.80 -10.89
CA SER A 38 0.83 -14.42 -11.50
C SER A 38 -0.35 -13.44 -11.43
N ASP A 39 -1.44 -13.81 -12.08
CA ASP A 39 -2.69 -13.07 -12.00
C ASP A 39 -3.12 -12.86 -10.54
N TYR A 40 -3.51 -11.64 -10.20
CA TYR A 40 -4.10 -11.36 -8.89
C TYR A 40 -5.55 -11.79 -8.92
N ASN A 41 -5.95 -12.62 -7.96
CA ASN A 41 -7.32 -13.07 -7.78
C ASN A 41 -7.85 -12.50 -6.48
N LEU A 42 -8.58 -11.39 -6.58
CA LEU A 42 -9.07 -10.65 -5.43
C LEU A 42 -10.56 -10.88 -5.21
N VAL A 43 -10.97 -10.73 -3.95
CA VAL A 43 -12.37 -10.61 -3.54
C VAL A 43 -12.55 -9.41 -2.64
N GLY A 44 -13.57 -8.59 -2.88
CA GLY A 44 -13.69 -7.31 -2.20
C GLY A 44 -14.80 -6.44 -2.76
N GLU A 45 -14.80 -5.17 -2.37
CA GLU A 45 -15.78 -4.19 -2.80
C GLU A 45 -15.12 -3.02 -3.55
N HIS A 46 -15.82 -2.49 -4.55
CA HIS A 46 -15.42 -1.27 -5.23
C HIS A 46 -15.86 -0.05 -4.42
N PHE A 47 -14.97 0.93 -4.33
CA PHE A 47 -15.28 2.25 -3.79
C PHE A 47 -14.94 3.31 -4.84
N GLN A 48 -15.84 4.28 -5.01
CA GLN A 48 -15.55 5.52 -5.71
C GLN A 48 -16.22 6.66 -4.96
N GLY A 49 -15.44 7.69 -4.63
CA GLY A 49 -15.93 8.81 -3.84
C GLY A 49 -14.77 9.58 -3.21
N ASN A 50 -15.08 10.39 -2.21
CA ASN A 50 -14.08 11.20 -1.51
C ASN A 50 -13.05 10.31 -0.79
N GLY A 51 -11.76 10.66 -0.89
CA GLY A 51 -10.68 9.91 -0.25
C GLY A 51 -10.70 9.89 1.29
N ASP A 52 -11.45 10.80 1.92
CA ASP A 52 -11.63 10.88 3.37
C ASP A 52 -12.96 10.24 3.84
N ASP A 53 -13.67 9.51 2.96
CA ASP A 53 -14.93 8.84 3.33
C ASP A 53 -14.66 7.66 4.30
N THR A 54 -15.40 7.62 5.40
CA THR A 54 -15.26 6.58 6.44
C THR A 54 -15.52 5.18 5.89
N LYS A 55 -16.25 5.05 4.78
CA LYS A 55 -16.48 3.77 4.10
C LYS A 55 -15.19 3.07 3.68
N ILE A 56 -14.13 3.82 3.37
CA ILE A 56 -12.83 3.24 3.01
C ILE A 56 -12.24 2.51 4.22
N GLU A 57 -12.22 3.16 5.38
CA GLU A 57 -11.74 2.58 6.63
C GLU A 57 -12.61 1.39 7.06
N GLU A 58 -13.94 1.51 6.96
CA GLU A 58 -14.86 0.41 7.25
C GLU A 58 -14.62 -0.80 6.36
N ALA A 59 -14.45 -0.60 5.04
CA ALA A 59 -14.14 -1.66 4.08
C ALA A 59 -12.80 -2.34 4.40
N PHE A 60 -11.78 -1.53 4.71
CA PHE A 60 -10.45 -1.99 5.08
C PHE A 60 -10.46 -2.84 6.35
N ILE A 61 -11.10 -2.36 7.42
CA ILE A 61 -11.23 -3.08 8.70
C ILE A 61 -12.00 -4.39 8.49
N ARG A 62 -13.07 -4.36 7.68
CA ARG A 62 -13.86 -5.56 7.37
C ARG A 62 -13.04 -6.61 6.62
N ALA A 63 -12.32 -6.20 5.57
CA ALA A 63 -11.45 -7.08 4.80
C ALA A 63 -10.32 -7.68 5.67
N ARG A 64 -9.72 -6.86 6.54
CA ARG A 64 -8.74 -7.30 7.53
C ARG A 64 -9.33 -8.35 8.46
N GLY A 65 -10.52 -8.10 9.02
CA GLY A 65 -11.21 -9.03 9.89
C GLY A 65 -11.41 -10.41 9.25
N TYR A 66 -11.79 -10.47 7.97
CA TYR A 66 -11.94 -11.74 7.25
C TYR A 66 -10.62 -12.50 7.04
N VAL A 67 -9.49 -11.81 6.97
CA VAL A 67 -8.17 -12.46 6.91
C VAL A 67 -7.78 -12.99 8.29
N GLU A 68 -7.96 -12.17 9.33
CA GLU A 68 -7.59 -12.49 10.71
C GLU A 68 -8.41 -13.64 11.31
N ASP A 69 -9.72 -13.69 11.02
CA ASP A 69 -10.61 -14.76 11.50
C ASP A 69 -10.58 -16.03 10.62
N GLY A 70 -9.88 -15.98 9.49
CA GLY A 70 -9.71 -17.09 8.55
C GLY A 70 -10.89 -17.31 7.60
N THR A 71 -11.88 -16.42 7.55
CA THR A 71 -12.99 -16.45 6.58
C THR A 71 -12.47 -16.40 5.15
N LEU A 72 -11.43 -15.60 4.88
CA LEU A 72 -10.75 -15.50 3.60
C LEU A 72 -9.27 -15.85 3.76
N ASN A 73 -8.80 -16.83 2.98
CA ASN A 73 -7.39 -17.21 2.96
C ASN A 73 -6.63 -16.36 1.93
N GLY A 74 -5.94 -15.32 2.40
CA GLY A 74 -5.26 -14.40 1.51
C GLY A 74 -4.55 -13.26 2.24
N VAL A 75 -4.28 -12.21 1.49
CA VAL A 75 -3.61 -10.99 1.95
C VAL A 75 -4.54 -9.81 1.76
N LEU A 76 -4.69 -8.95 2.77
CA LEU A 76 -5.42 -7.69 2.65
C LEU A 76 -4.80 -6.86 1.52
N THR A 77 -5.60 -6.50 0.53
CA THR A 77 -5.14 -5.90 -0.72
C THR A 77 -6.05 -4.78 -1.17
N LEU A 78 -5.44 -3.65 -1.54
CA LEU A 78 -6.09 -2.49 -2.13
C LEU A 78 -5.60 -2.30 -3.56
N VAL A 79 -6.51 -2.03 -4.49
CA VAL A 79 -6.18 -1.59 -5.85
C VAL A 79 -6.52 -0.12 -5.97
N HIS A 80 -5.52 0.73 -6.18
CA HIS A 80 -5.70 2.16 -6.39
C HIS A 80 -5.69 2.45 -7.89
N TYR A 81 -6.82 2.90 -8.42
CA TYR A 81 -6.93 3.24 -9.83
C TYR A 81 -6.52 4.71 -10.05
N ASN A 82 -5.52 4.95 -10.88
CA ASN A 82 -5.15 6.30 -11.33
C ASN A 82 -6.07 6.71 -12.49
N ASP A 83 -7.31 7.08 -12.12
CA ASP A 83 -8.34 7.48 -13.07
C ASP A 83 -8.38 9.00 -13.22
N THR A 84 -7.77 9.51 -14.30
CA THR A 84 -7.71 10.95 -14.59
C THR A 84 -9.06 11.59 -14.92
N THR A 85 -10.15 10.81 -14.98
CA THR A 85 -11.50 11.31 -15.26
C THR A 85 -12.30 11.64 -14.00
N LEU A 86 -11.76 11.31 -12.82
CA LEU A 86 -12.38 11.61 -11.53
C LEU A 86 -12.44 13.13 -11.27
N VAL A 87 -13.48 13.56 -10.55
CA VAL A 87 -13.56 14.95 -10.05
C VAL A 87 -12.54 15.17 -8.93
N ASP A 88 -12.24 16.44 -8.63
CA ASP A 88 -11.23 16.81 -7.63
C ASP A 88 -11.49 16.11 -6.28
N LYS A 89 -10.45 15.44 -5.77
CA LYS A 89 -10.44 14.63 -4.52
C LYS A 89 -11.25 13.32 -4.53
N GLU A 90 -11.85 12.95 -5.66
CA GLU A 90 -12.36 11.59 -5.79
C GLU A 90 -11.22 10.60 -6.00
N ILE A 91 -11.36 9.44 -5.37
CA ILE A 91 -10.51 8.27 -5.58
C ILE A 91 -11.38 7.09 -5.99
N LYS A 92 -10.75 6.14 -6.67
CA LYS A 92 -11.38 4.87 -7.03
C LYS A 92 -10.51 3.74 -6.52
N LEU A 93 -11.11 2.85 -5.75
CA LEU A 93 -10.46 1.73 -5.08
C LEU A 93 -11.18 0.42 -5.35
N PHE A 94 -10.45 -0.68 -5.25
CA PHE A 94 -10.99 -1.98 -4.90
C PHE A 94 -10.36 -2.40 -3.58
N ILE A 95 -11.18 -2.67 -2.56
CA ILE A 95 -10.72 -2.95 -1.19
C ILE A 95 -11.14 -4.37 -0.85
N GLY A 96 -10.18 -5.24 -0.53
CA GLY A 96 -10.49 -6.64 -0.28
C GLY A 96 -9.28 -7.51 0.04
N VAL A 97 -9.31 -8.74 -0.45
CA VAL A 97 -8.31 -9.78 -0.15
C VAL A 97 -7.83 -10.43 -1.45
N ALA A 98 -6.52 -10.43 -1.69
CA ALA A 98 -5.89 -11.27 -2.70
C ALA A 98 -5.81 -12.71 -2.19
N LEU A 99 -6.47 -13.63 -2.87
CA LEU A 99 -6.63 -15.02 -2.44
C LEU A 99 -5.39 -15.85 -2.71
N ASN A 100 -4.89 -16.56 -1.69
CA ASN A 100 -3.86 -17.59 -1.87
C ASN A 100 -4.46 -18.89 -2.46
N LYS A 101 -5.76 -19.10 -2.23
CA LYS A 101 -6.53 -20.25 -2.73
C LYS A 101 -7.92 -19.79 -3.11
N GLY A 102 -8.50 -20.38 -4.16
CA GLY A 102 -9.87 -20.10 -4.54
C GLY A 102 -10.85 -20.37 -3.39
N THR A 103 -11.83 -19.49 -3.23
CA THR A 103 -12.98 -19.69 -2.32
C THR A 103 -14.26 -19.78 -3.14
N ALA A 104 -15.22 -20.63 -2.75
CA ALA A 104 -16.55 -20.67 -3.35
C ALA A 104 -17.52 -19.70 -2.67
N ASN A 105 -17.30 -19.41 -1.38
CA ASN A 105 -18.17 -18.57 -0.57
C ASN A 105 -17.56 -17.17 -0.45
N LEU A 106 -18.30 -16.17 -0.89
CA LEU A 106 -17.94 -14.77 -0.74
C LEU A 106 -18.77 -14.16 0.39
N PRO A 107 -18.17 -13.28 1.22
CA PRO A 107 -18.95 -12.43 2.12
C PRO A 107 -19.98 -11.60 1.35
N ASP A 108 -21.05 -11.19 2.03
CA ASP A 108 -22.08 -10.35 1.42
C ASP A 108 -21.48 -9.04 0.91
N GLY A 109 -21.87 -8.64 -0.31
CA GLY A 109 -21.36 -7.45 -0.98
C GLY A 109 -20.00 -7.61 -1.68
N TYR A 110 -19.27 -8.70 -1.44
CA TYR A 110 -17.97 -8.94 -2.09
C TYR A 110 -18.14 -9.46 -3.52
N GLN A 111 -17.29 -8.95 -4.41
CA GLN A 111 -17.19 -9.31 -5.81
C GLN A 111 -15.80 -9.88 -6.10
N ARG A 112 -15.67 -10.61 -7.22
CA ARG A 112 -14.37 -11.09 -7.70
C ARG A 112 -13.75 -10.08 -8.66
N LEU A 113 -12.45 -9.90 -8.52
CA LEU A 113 -11.63 -9.15 -9.47
C LEU A 113 -10.42 -10.01 -9.82
N THR A 114 -10.25 -10.30 -11.11
CA THR A 114 -9.01 -10.91 -11.61
C THR A 114 -8.24 -9.87 -12.40
N ILE A 115 -6.99 -9.64 -12.02
CA ILE A 115 -6.06 -8.75 -12.73
C ILE A 115 -5.00 -9.64 -13.40
N PRO A 116 -5.08 -9.84 -14.72
CA PRO A 116 -4.07 -10.59 -15.44
C PRO A 116 -2.71 -9.90 -15.34
N ALA A 117 -1.70 -10.63 -14.91
CA ALA A 117 -0.37 -10.06 -14.73
C ALA A 117 0.71 -11.14 -14.87
N LYS A 118 1.84 -10.75 -15.46
CA LYS A 118 3.02 -11.63 -15.60
C LYS A 118 4.27 -11.04 -14.98
N ARG A 119 4.29 -9.72 -14.84
CA ARG A 119 5.41 -8.94 -14.34
C ARG A 119 4.91 -7.66 -13.71
N ALA A 120 5.56 -7.21 -12.64
CA ALA A 120 5.32 -5.91 -12.04
C ALA A 120 6.65 -5.24 -11.71
N MET A 121 6.60 -3.91 -11.61
CA MET A 121 7.57 -3.19 -10.79
C MET A 121 7.05 -3.21 -9.36
N ARG A 122 7.87 -3.68 -8.42
CA ARG A 122 7.53 -3.82 -7.00
C ARG A 122 8.30 -2.83 -6.16
N ALA A 123 7.61 -2.20 -5.21
CA ALA A 123 8.20 -1.55 -4.06
C ALA A 123 7.96 -2.43 -2.82
N THR A 124 9.03 -2.83 -2.14
CA THR A 124 8.96 -3.51 -0.84
C THR A 124 9.33 -2.52 0.25
N ILE A 125 8.39 -2.26 1.15
CA ILE A 125 8.51 -1.26 2.19
C ILE A 125 8.48 -1.96 3.54
N GLU A 126 9.63 -1.96 4.22
CA GLU A 126 9.77 -2.46 5.59
C GLU A 126 9.78 -1.28 6.57
N ALA A 127 8.63 -0.63 6.78
CA ALA A 127 8.54 0.53 7.67
C ALA A 127 7.14 0.65 8.25
N HIS A 128 7.00 1.43 9.32
CA HIS A 128 5.68 1.81 9.81
C HIS A 128 5.07 2.87 8.88
N ASN A 129 3.75 2.81 8.63
CA ASN A 129 3.03 3.74 7.75
C ASN A 129 3.28 5.24 8.04
N VAL A 130 3.63 5.62 9.29
CA VAL A 130 3.83 7.02 9.69
C VAL A 130 5.10 7.65 9.09
N VAL A 131 6.06 6.82 8.67
CA VAL A 131 7.34 7.28 8.10
C VAL A 131 7.53 6.89 6.64
N MET A 132 6.47 6.36 6.00
CA MET A 132 6.51 6.03 4.57
C MET A 132 6.47 7.32 3.71
N PRO A 133 7.15 7.34 2.55
CA PRO A 133 6.97 8.38 1.54
C PRO A 133 5.52 8.50 1.08
N SER A 134 5.17 9.61 0.44
CA SER A 134 3.83 9.79 -0.12
C SER A 134 3.54 8.74 -1.21
N PRO A 135 2.28 8.34 -1.40
CA PRO A 135 1.90 7.43 -2.49
C PRO A 135 2.39 7.89 -3.87
N GLU A 136 2.26 9.18 -4.17
CA GLU A 136 2.76 9.81 -5.40
C GLU A 136 4.28 9.59 -5.58
N THR A 137 5.06 9.75 -4.52
CA THR A 137 6.51 9.52 -4.57
C THR A 137 6.83 8.06 -4.90
N ILE A 138 6.07 7.10 -4.36
CA ILE A 138 6.29 5.68 -4.62
C ILE A 138 5.91 5.35 -6.07
N GLU A 139 4.77 5.86 -6.56
CA GLU A 139 4.32 5.66 -7.94
C GLU A 139 5.33 6.22 -8.95
N ASP A 140 5.81 7.44 -8.76
CA ASP A 140 6.82 8.05 -9.62
C ASP A 140 8.11 7.22 -9.69
N ASN A 141 8.58 6.73 -8.53
CA ASN A 141 9.77 5.87 -8.48
C ASN A 141 9.54 4.53 -9.18
N LEU A 142 8.35 3.93 -9.07
CA LEU A 142 8.01 2.70 -9.80
C LEU A 142 8.07 2.93 -11.31
N ILE A 143 7.48 4.02 -11.80
CA ILE A 143 7.48 4.38 -13.21
C ILE A 143 8.90 4.65 -13.73
N GLU A 144 9.69 5.44 -13.00
CA GLU A 144 11.08 5.74 -13.35
C GLU A 144 11.91 4.46 -13.44
N LYS A 145 11.82 3.60 -12.42
CA LYS A 145 12.56 2.34 -12.38
C LYS A 145 12.14 1.38 -13.48
N ALA A 146 10.84 1.23 -13.75
CA ALA A 146 10.39 0.38 -14.85
C ALA A 146 10.89 0.85 -16.23
N ALA A 147 11.04 2.17 -16.43
CA ALA A 147 11.62 2.73 -17.64
C ALA A 147 13.10 2.36 -17.81
N GLU A 148 13.88 2.27 -16.71
CA GLU A 148 15.26 1.74 -16.74
C GLU A 148 15.33 0.30 -17.24
N TYR A 149 14.29 -0.50 -16.96
CA TYR A 149 14.16 -1.89 -17.43
C TYR A 149 13.42 -2.02 -18.78
N GLY A 150 13.03 -0.91 -19.40
CA GLY A 150 12.47 -0.87 -20.75
C GLY A 150 11.02 -1.36 -20.88
N PHE A 151 10.20 -1.29 -19.83
CA PHE A 151 8.77 -1.60 -19.93
C PHE A 151 7.88 -0.52 -19.30
N LYS A 152 6.63 -0.48 -19.74
CA LYS A 152 5.61 0.45 -19.25
C LYS A 152 4.73 -0.22 -18.22
N LEU A 153 4.23 0.57 -17.30
CA LEU A 153 3.35 0.13 -16.24
C LEU A 153 1.89 0.48 -16.55
N GLN A 154 0.98 -0.28 -15.93
CA GLN A 154 -0.45 0.04 -15.86
C GLN A 154 -0.66 1.35 -15.10
N ASP A 155 -1.89 1.87 -15.14
CA ASP A 155 -2.35 3.08 -14.47
C ASP A 155 -3.05 2.78 -13.12
N PHE A 156 -2.57 1.76 -12.41
CA PHE A 156 -3.06 1.42 -11.09
C PHE A 156 -1.98 0.70 -10.28
N THR A 157 -2.02 0.85 -8.96
CA THR A 157 -1.18 0.11 -8.02
C THR A 157 -1.99 -0.93 -7.27
N ILE A 158 -1.30 -1.97 -6.80
CA ILE A 158 -1.84 -3.05 -5.97
C ILE A 158 -1.03 -3.08 -4.68
N GLU A 159 -1.63 -2.60 -3.59
CA GLU A 159 -1.04 -2.54 -2.26
C GLU A 159 -1.42 -3.78 -1.46
N GLN A 160 -0.43 -4.49 -0.92
CA GLN A 160 -0.60 -5.75 -0.19
C GLN A 160 0.04 -5.65 1.20
N TYR A 161 -0.79 -5.76 2.23
CA TYR A 161 -0.37 -5.69 3.63
C TYR A 161 0.09 -7.07 4.11
N ILE A 162 1.38 -7.36 3.90
CA ILE A 162 1.99 -8.67 4.22
C ILE A 162 2.10 -8.88 5.73
N SER A 163 2.44 -7.83 6.47
CA SER A 163 2.44 -7.80 7.92
C SER A 163 2.29 -6.36 8.43
N GLU A 164 2.21 -6.17 9.74
CA GLU A 164 2.19 -4.86 10.39
C GLU A 164 3.39 -3.95 10.02
N GLN A 165 4.48 -4.53 9.53
CA GLN A 165 5.73 -3.81 9.22
C GLN A 165 6.17 -3.99 7.76
N GLN A 166 5.40 -4.71 6.95
CA GLN A 166 5.77 -5.00 5.57
C GLN A 166 4.59 -4.75 4.63
N LEU A 167 4.79 -3.79 3.73
CA LEU A 167 3.89 -3.44 2.64
C LEU A 167 4.58 -3.74 1.32
N ILE A 168 3.85 -4.38 0.42
CA ILE A 168 4.24 -4.56 -0.97
C ILE A 168 3.34 -3.69 -1.84
N ILE A 169 3.92 -2.89 -2.72
CA ILE A 169 3.17 -2.14 -3.73
C ILE A 169 3.65 -2.59 -5.10
N ASP A 170 2.76 -3.22 -5.84
CA ASP A 170 3.01 -3.65 -7.21
C ASP A 170 2.32 -2.71 -8.20
N MET A 171 3.04 -2.31 -9.25
CA MET A 171 2.44 -1.73 -10.43
C MET A 171 2.68 -2.70 -11.60
N PRO A 172 1.63 -3.38 -12.10
CA PRO A 172 1.81 -4.39 -13.14
C PRO A 172 2.31 -3.79 -14.46
N ALA A 173 3.05 -4.60 -15.23
CA ALA A 173 3.45 -4.23 -16.58
C ALA A 173 2.26 -4.22 -17.55
N LYS A 174 2.34 -3.36 -18.58
CA LYS A 174 1.42 -3.33 -19.73
C LYS A 174 1.61 -4.50 -20.69
#